data_AF-A0A7C1YXM2-F1
#
_entry.id   AF-A0A7C1YXM2-F1
#
_cell.length_a   1.000
_cell.length_b   1.000
_cell.length_c   1.000
_cell.angle_alpha   90.00
_cell.angle_beta   90.00
_cell.angle_gamma   90.00
#
_symmetry.space_group_name_H-M   'P 1'
#
loop_
_entity.id
_entity.type
_entity.pdbx_description
1 polymer ?
#
loop_
_entity_poly.entity_id
_entity_poly.type
_entity_poly.pdbx_seq_one_letter_code
_entity_poly.pdbx_strand_id
1 'polypeptide(L)'
;MSDEQNNPNIFLWVLRGLTSAFLLGYLVNIYLAMYVGEFYPSGNLVEDLLGVVFLIIFGLAYYLMWIRKEILTGTVFILWYAALWPAEIMVGGETFKDSPIPGILILIIGILFLVYRFGTRKNHDND
;
A
#
# COMPACT_ATOMS: atom_id res chain seq x y z
N MET A 1 24.72 16.99 21.86
CA MET A 1 24.17 16.77 20.51
C MET A 1 23.25 15.58 20.64
N SER A 2 21.95 15.84 20.74
CA SER A 2 20.95 14.82 21.10
C SER A 2 20.68 13.88 19.93
N ASP A 3 20.83 12.59 20.19
CA ASP A 3 20.49 11.46 19.31
C ASP A 3 18.98 11.37 18.95
N GLU A 4 18.17 12.35 19.35
CA GLU A 4 16.72 12.38 19.10
C GLU A 4 16.35 12.71 17.65
N GLN A 5 17.25 13.32 16.88
CA GLN A 5 16.94 13.79 15.52
C GLN A 5 17.07 12.69 14.44
N ASN A 6 17.62 11.53 14.77
CA ASN A 6 17.83 10.41 13.84
C ASN A 6 16.88 9.23 14.03
N ASN A 7 16.05 9.27 15.07
CA ASN A 7 15.05 8.23 15.31
C ASN A 7 13.86 8.48 14.38
N PRO A 8 13.45 7.54 13.52
CA PRO A 8 12.21 7.69 12.79
C PRO A 8 11.11 7.90 13.83
N ASN A 9 10.47 9.07 13.80
CA ASN A 9 9.41 9.44 14.73
C ASN A 9 8.43 8.26 14.82
N ILE A 10 8.01 7.85 16.02
CA ILE A 10 7.24 6.62 16.30
C ILE A 10 6.11 6.42 15.28
N PHE A 11 5.48 7.52 14.86
CA PHE A 11 4.50 7.57 13.78
C PHE A 11 4.91 6.89 12.46
N LEU A 12 6.13 7.13 11.96
CA LEU A 12 6.63 6.53 10.72
C LEU A 12 6.84 5.02 10.87
N TRP A 13 7.30 4.58 12.04
CA TRP A 13 7.41 3.14 12.35
C TRP A 13 6.04 2.48 12.38
N VAL A 14 5.03 3.13 12.98
CA VAL A 14 3.65 2.65 12.96
C VAL A 14 3.13 2.55 11.52
N LEU A 15 3.35 3.56 10.68
CA LEU A 15 2.94 3.52 9.27
C LEU A 15 3.60 2.35 8.50
N ARG A 16 4.89 2.14 8.71
CA ARG A 16 5.62 1.01 8.12
C ARG A 16 5.10 -0.34 8.60
N GLY A 17 4.79 -0.45 9.88
CA GLY A 17 4.19 -1.64 10.49
C GLY A 17 2.83 -1.95 9.89
N LEU A 18 1.94 -0.95 9.81
CA LEU A 18 0.60 -1.09 9.21
C LEU A 18 0.68 -1.50 7.73
N THR A 19 1.57 -0.86 6.97
CA THR A 19 1.77 -1.19 5.54
C THR A 19 2.29 -2.62 5.37
N SER A 20 3.19 -3.07 6.25
CA SER A 20 3.72 -4.44 6.21
C SER A 20 2.67 -5.47 6.63
N ALA A 21 1.87 -5.17 7.65
CA ALA A 21 0.77 -6.03 8.08
C ALA A 21 -0.28 -6.19 6.96
N PHE A 22 -0.60 -5.09 6.25
CA PHE A 22 -1.47 -5.14 5.09
C PHE A 22 -0.89 -6.04 3.98
N LEU A 23 0.38 -5.84 3.62
CA LEU A 23 1.05 -6.65 2.60
C LEU A 23 1.02 -8.15 2.95
N LEU A 24 1.34 -8.49 4.21
CA LEU A 24 1.29 -9.87 4.67
C LEU A 24 -0.13 -10.44 4.61
N GLY A 25 -1.14 -9.69 5.07
CA GLY A 25 -2.54 -10.11 4.98
C GLY A 25 -2.98 -10.33 3.52
N TYR A 26 -2.56 -9.46 2.62
CA TYR A 26 -2.86 -9.56 1.19
C TYR A 26 -2.19 -10.79 0.55
N LEU A 27 -0.90 -11.03 0.83
CA LEU A 27 -0.17 -12.20 0.35
C LEU A 27 -0.74 -13.50 0.91
N VAL A 28 -1.12 -13.54 2.19
CA VAL A 28 -1.77 -14.70 2.81
C VAL A 28 -3.13 -14.96 2.15
N ASN A 29 -3.91 -13.92 1.86
CA ASN A 29 -5.18 -14.06 1.17
C ASN A 29 -5.00 -14.64 -0.24
N ILE A 30 -4.05 -14.11 -1.03
CA ILE A 30 -3.69 -14.66 -2.34
C ILE A 30 -3.26 -16.12 -2.23
N TYR A 31 -2.38 -16.43 -1.29
CA TYR A 31 -1.87 -17.80 -1.09
C TYR A 31 -3.00 -18.78 -0.72
N LEU A 32 -3.89 -18.40 0.21
CA LEU A 32 -5.05 -19.20 0.57
C LEU A 32 -5.99 -19.40 -0.61
N ALA A 33 -6.23 -18.34 -1.39
CA ALA A 33 -7.07 -18.38 -2.57
C ALA A 33 -6.51 -19.35 -3.63
N MET A 34 -5.18 -19.34 -3.85
CA MET A 34 -4.48 -20.28 -4.72
C MET A 34 -4.51 -21.72 -4.18
N TYR A 35 -4.37 -21.92 -2.87
CA TYR A 35 -4.27 -23.26 -2.26
C TYR A 35 -5.63 -23.96 -2.11
N VAL A 36 -6.70 -23.20 -1.83
CA VAL A 36 -8.07 -23.72 -1.70
C VAL A 36 -8.72 -23.98 -3.08
N GLY A 37 -8.07 -23.55 -4.16
CA GLY A 37 -8.47 -23.89 -5.54
C GLY A 37 -9.65 -23.06 -6.07
N GLU A 38 -10.09 -22.04 -5.34
CA GLU A 38 -11.21 -21.18 -5.75
C GLU A 38 -10.77 -19.89 -6.46
N PHE A 39 -9.47 -19.55 -6.47
CA PHE A 39 -9.02 -18.34 -7.17
C PHE A 39 -7.67 -18.52 -7.87
N TYR A 40 -7.67 -18.13 -9.15
CA TYR A 40 -6.63 -18.17 -10.19
C TYR A 40 -6.48 -19.47 -11.02
N PRO A 41 -6.75 -19.43 -12.35
CA PRO A 41 -7.04 -18.26 -13.20
C PRO A 41 -8.55 -18.01 -13.34
N SER A 42 -9.00 -16.75 -13.45
CA SER A 42 -10.41 -16.41 -13.78
C SER A 42 -10.82 -16.85 -15.20
N GLY A 43 -9.92 -17.53 -15.92
CA GLY A 43 -9.97 -17.78 -17.35
C GLY A 43 -9.59 -16.54 -18.17
N ASN A 44 -9.51 -15.35 -17.56
CA ASN A 44 -9.21 -14.09 -18.23
C ASN A 44 -7.77 -13.65 -17.96
N LEU A 45 -6.87 -13.95 -18.91
CA LEU A 45 -5.44 -13.63 -18.84
C LEU A 45 -5.15 -12.14 -18.58
N VAL A 46 -6.06 -11.24 -18.94
CA VAL A 46 -5.91 -9.79 -18.72
C VAL A 46 -6.04 -9.43 -17.24
N GLU A 47 -7.04 -9.97 -16.54
CA GLU A 47 -7.21 -9.77 -15.09
C GLU A 47 -6.04 -10.34 -14.31
N ASP A 48 -5.57 -11.52 -14.74
CA ASP A 48 -4.42 -12.18 -14.14
C ASP A 48 -3.15 -11.32 -14.26
N LEU A 49 -2.92 -10.76 -15.45
CA LEU A 49 -1.79 -9.88 -15.71
C LEU A 49 -1.89 -8.56 -14.93
N LEU A 50 -3.09 -7.98 -14.85
CA LEU A 50 -3.33 -6.75 -14.09
C LEU A 50 -3.04 -6.98 -12.60
N GLY A 51 -3.53 -8.08 -12.01
CA GLY A 51 -3.26 -8.43 -10.62
C GLY A 51 -1.76 -8.48 -10.30
N VAL A 52 -0.97 -9.12 -11.17
CA VAL A 52 0.50 -9.16 -11.04
C VAL A 52 1.11 -7.75 -11.14
N VAL A 53 0.67 -6.92 -12.09
CA VAL A 53 1.15 -5.55 -12.23
C VAL A 53 0.84 -4.72 -10.98
N PHE A 54 -0.36 -4.84 -10.42
CA PHE A 54 -0.73 -4.15 -9.18
C PHE A 54 0.13 -4.60 -8.00
N LEU A 55 0.46 -5.90 -7.89
CA LEU A 55 1.35 -6.41 -6.87
C LEU A 55 2.77 -5.83 -7.01
N ILE A 56 3.28 -5.72 -8.24
CA ILE A 56 4.60 -5.12 -8.52
C ILE A 56 4.62 -3.63 -8.14
N ILE A 57 3.58 -2.86 -8.51
CA ILE A 57 3.46 -1.44 -8.15
C ILE A 57 3.39 -1.28 -6.63
N PHE A 58 2.64 -2.15 -5.95
CA PHE A 58 2.59 -2.15 -4.49
C PHE A 58 3.97 -2.46 -3.88
N GLY A 59 4.67 -3.46 -4.41
CA GLY A 59 6.03 -3.81 -4.00
C GLY A 59 7.03 -2.66 -4.20
N LEU A 60 6.88 -1.89 -5.29
CA LEU A 60 7.66 -0.68 -5.53
C LEU A 60 7.38 0.39 -4.46
N ALA A 61 6.11 0.66 -4.15
CA ALA A 61 5.75 1.59 -3.08
C ALA A 61 6.32 1.15 -1.73
N TYR A 62 6.24 -0.16 -1.45
CA TYR A 62 6.81 -0.76 -0.25
C TYR A 62 8.33 -0.57 -0.19
N TYR A 63 9.05 -0.77 -1.29
CA TYR A 63 10.48 -0.51 -1.35
C TYR A 63 10.82 0.98 -1.12
N LEU A 64 10.10 1.89 -1.78
CA LEU A 64 10.25 3.35 -1.62
C LEU A 64 10.05 3.80 -0.17
N MET A 65 9.13 3.17 0.53
CA MET A 65 8.85 3.41 1.95
C MET A 65 10.09 3.16 2.83
N TRP A 66 10.81 2.07 2.57
CA TRP A 66 11.98 1.67 3.35
C TRP A 66 13.19 2.54 3.09
N ILE A 67 13.39 2.99 1.84
CA ILE A 67 14.45 3.96 1.47
C ILE A 67 14.11 5.42 1.83
N ARG A 68 13.10 5.65 2.68
CA ARG A 68 12.69 6.98 3.18
C ARG A 68 12.30 7.96 2.06
N LYS A 69 11.53 7.48 1.08
CA LYS A 69 10.93 8.31 0.02
C LYS A 69 9.42 8.44 0.27
N GLU A 70 9.05 9.11 1.35
CA GLU A 70 7.65 9.15 1.86
C GLU A 70 6.68 9.78 0.87
N ILE A 71 7.08 10.87 0.18
CA ILE A 71 6.22 11.51 -0.84
C ILE A 71 5.88 10.54 -1.95
N LEU A 72 6.91 9.91 -2.53
CA LEU A 72 6.74 8.96 -3.62
C LEU A 72 5.94 7.74 -3.15
N THR A 73 6.21 7.24 -1.94
CA THR A 73 5.44 6.14 -1.32
C THR A 73 3.95 6.49 -1.25
N GLY A 74 3.63 7.65 -0.67
CA GLY A 74 2.25 8.12 -0.53
C GLY A 74 1.56 8.31 -1.88
N THR A 75 2.24 8.93 -2.84
CA THR A 75 1.72 9.12 -4.20
C THR A 75 1.45 7.80 -4.89
N VAL A 76 2.39 6.83 -4.82
CA VAL A 76 2.19 5.52 -5.47
C VAL A 76 1.03 4.77 -4.83
N PHE A 77 0.84 4.81 -3.50
CA PHE A 77 -0.33 4.18 -2.86
C PHE A 77 -1.66 4.82 -3.26
N ILE A 78 -1.71 6.14 -3.39
CA ILE A 78 -2.91 6.84 -3.85
C ILE A 78 -3.23 6.47 -5.32
N LEU A 79 -2.21 6.45 -6.19
CA LEU A 79 -2.37 6.07 -7.59
C LEU A 79 -2.77 4.59 -7.73
N TRP A 80 -2.18 3.73 -6.89
CA TRP A 80 -2.53 2.31 -6.84
C TRP A 80 -4.01 2.12 -6.49
N TYR A 81 -4.52 2.83 -5.47
CA TYR A 81 -5.95 2.83 -5.15
C TYR A 81 -6.81 3.36 -6.31
N ALA A 82 -6.42 4.49 -6.91
CA ALA A 82 -7.17 5.08 -8.02
C ALA A 82 -7.24 4.16 -9.25
N ALA A 83 -6.19 3.39 -9.51
CA ALA A 83 -6.13 2.45 -10.61
C ALA A 83 -6.89 1.15 -10.35
N LEU A 84 -7.13 0.77 -9.09
CA LEU A 84 -7.98 -0.38 -8.74
C LEU A 84 -9.47 -0.11 -9.00
N TRP A 85 -9.91 1.14 -8.84
CA TRP A 85 -11.31 1.52 -9.03
C TRP A 85 -11.89 1.17 -10.41
N PRO A 86 -11.23 1.51 -11.54
CA PRO A 86 -11.73 1.14 -12.88
C PRO A 86 -11.43 -0.31 -13.27
N ALA A 87 -10.55 -1.02 -12.55
CA ALA A 87 -10.07 -2.33 -12.95
C ALA A 87 -10.96 -3.50 -12.46
N GLU A 88 -11.96 -3.22 -11.61
CA GLU A 88 -12.90 -4.20 -11.02
C GLU A 88 -12.24 -5.49 -10.51
N ILE A 89 -10.96 -5.41 -10.12
CA ILE A 89 -10.16 -6.59 -9.76
C ILE A 89 -10.79 -7.24 -8.54
N MET A 90 -11.09 -8.53 -8.68
CA MET A 90 -11.60 -9.32 -7.57
C MET A 90 -10.48 -9.56 -6.55
N VAL A 91 -10.70 -9.15 -5.31
CA VAL A 91 -9.79 -9.40 -4.19
C VAL A 91 -10.52 -10.31 -3.21
N GLY A 92 -10.09 -11.57 -3.11
CA GLY A 92 -10.71 -12.54 -2.21
C GLY A 92 -12.11 -13.01 -2.64
N GLY A 93 -12.41 -13.04 -3.94
CA GLY A 93 -13.69 -13.52 -4.48
C GLY A 93 -14.80 -12.47 -4.59
N GLU A 94 -14.58 -11.26 -4.06
CA GLU A 94 -15.50 -10.14 -4.20
C GLU A 94 -14.90 -9.07 -5.11
N THR A 95 -15.75 -8.40 -5.91
CA THR A 95 -15.28 -7.27 -6.71
C THR A 95 -14.90 -6.12 -5.78
N PHE A 96 -13.97 -5.26 -6.20
CA PHE A 96 -13.58 -4.09 -5.42
C PHE A 96 -14.77 -3.15 -5.09
N LYS A 97 -15.84 -3.22 -5.90
CA LYS A 97 -17.10 -2.51 -5.66
C LYS A 97 -17.86 -3.06 -4.44
N ASP A 98 -17.74 -4.36 -4.18
CA ASP A 98 -18.41 -5.04 -3.08
C ASP A 98 -17.62 -4.93 -1.77
N SER A 99 -16.29 -4.89 -1.85
CA SER A 99 -15.42 -4.72 -0.67
C SER A 99 -14.25 -3.74 -0.93
N PRO A 100 -14.51 -2.42 -0.89
CA PRO A 100 -13.47 -1.40 -1.13
C PRO A 100 -12.53 -1.21 0.08
N ILE A 101 -12.81 -1.89 1.19
CA ILE A 101 -12.13 -1.70 2.50
C ILE A 101 -10.60 -1.81 2.37
N PRO A 102 -10.03 -2.84 1.72
CA PRO A 102 -8.58 -2.98 1.63
C PRO A 102 -7.93 -1.81 0.88
N GLY A 103 -8.57 -1.33 -0.17
CA GLY A 103 -8.08 -0.18 -0.94
C GLY A 103 -8.15 1.13 -0.17
N ILE A 104 -9.26 1.36 0.55
CA ILE A 104 -9.44 2.56 1.38
C ILE A 104 -8.34 2.65 2.46
N LEU A 105 -7.96 1.51 3.06
CA LEU A 105 -6.87 1.47 4.04
C LEU A 105 -5.54 1.92 3.44
N ILE A 106 -5.22 1.45 2.23
CA ILE A 106 -4.00 1.87 1.51
C ILE A 106 -4.05 3.33 1.10
N LEU A 107 -5.21 3.84 0.70
CA LEU A 107 -5.40 5.26 0.44
C LEU A 107 -5.10 6.10 1.70
N ILE A 108 -5.65 5.71 2.85
CA ILE A 108 -5.41 6.38 4.14
C ILE A 108 -3.91 6.35 4.46
N ILE A 109 -3.26 5.19 4.36
CA ILE A 109 -1.81 5.06 4.59
C ILE A 109 -1.02 5.99 3.66
N GLY A 110 -1.39 6.05 2.37
CA GLY A 110 -0.76 6.93 1.40
C GLY A 110 -0.88 8.41 1.77
N ILE A 111 -2.07 8.85 2.22
CA ILE A 111 -2.29 10.22 2.71
C ILE A 111 -1.43 10.50 3.95
N LEU A 112 -1.36 9.56 4.90
CA LEU A 112 -0.58 9.74 6.12
C LEU A 112 0.93 9.86 5.85
N PHE A 113 1.45 9.17 4.82
CA PHE A 113 2.84 9.37 4.36
C PHE A 113 3.09 10.77 3.83
N LEU A 114 2.13 11.34 3.08
CA LEU A 114 2.23 12.72 2.61
C LEU A 114 2.17 13.71 3.78
N VAL A 115 1.18 13.57 4.66
CA VAL A 115 1.00 14.42 5.85
C VAL A 115 2.25 14.42 6.72
N TYR A 116 2.83 13.24 6.99
CA TYR A 116 4.08 13.13 7.74
C TYR A 116 5.20 13.96 7.13
N ARG A 117 5.38 13.89 5.81
CA ARG A 117 6.47 14.60 5.14
C ARG A 117 6.27 16.11 5.11
N PHE A 118 5.04 16.57 4.88
CA PHE A 118 4.74 18.01 4.90
C PHE A 118 4.81 18.58 6.32
N GLY A 119 4.36 17.83 7.33
CA GLY A 119 4.47 18.22 8.73
C GLY A 119 5.93 18.32 9.21
N THR A 120 6.79 17.37 8.83
CA THR A 120 8.21 17.41 9.18
C THR A 120 8.98 18.54 8.51
N ARG A 121 8.63 18.94 7.28
CA ARG A 121 9.22 20.13 6.62
C ARG A 121 8.86 21.42 7.35
N LYS A 122 7.57 21.59 7.71
CA LYS A 122 7.09 22.80 8.39
C LYS A 122 7.76 23.03 9.75
N ASN A 123 8.08 21.97 10.48
CA ASN A 123 8.81 22.09 11.74
C ASN A 123 10.29 22.43 11.55
N HIS A 124 10.89 22.06 10.41
CA HIS A 124 12.29 22.40 10.12
C HIS A 124 12.48 23.85 9.64
N ASP A 125 11.44 24.47 9.08
CA ASP A 125 11.45 25.87 8.64
C ASP A 125 11.17 26.88 9.78
N ASN A 126 10.74 26.40 10.95
CA ASN A 126 10.39 27.24 12.13
C ASN A 126 11.48 27.23 13.23
N ASP A 127 12.57 26.50 13.02
CA ASP A 127 13.77 26.46 13.87
C ASP A 127 14.92 27.23 13.19
#